data_AF-A0A3N1XEM1-F1
#
_entry.id   AF-A0A3N1XEM1-F1
#
_cell.length_a   1.000
_cell.length_b   1.000
_cell.length_c   1.000
_cell.angle_alpha   90.00
_cell.angle_beta   90.00
_cell.angle_gamma   90.00
#
_symmetry.space_group_name_H-M   'P 1'
#
loop_
_entity.id
_entity.type
_entity.pdbx_description
1 polymer ?
#
loop_
_entity_poly.entity_id
_entity_poly.type
_entity_poly.pdbx_seq_one_letter_code
_entity_poly.pdbx_strand_id
1 'polypeptide(L)'
;MTNPVPIREYAEDFRSDQLPGLTVVGFAQEYASVSLLTPGTGVIVFAAVEHSAGHWFEVFPIQASVQSSLADGIVSEPLPMTIASAQMLWRVEWIEEGATGPTLGSNPKTQYAGRGPVPINAVSSARVMAGVLIHGSQGERLLVASSNAAPFKVEIAISPEEVDQMLIGFESIEAATI
;
A
#
# COMPACT_ATOMS: atom_id res chain seq x y z
N MET A 1 24.07 -21.06 14.89
CA MET A 1 23.67 -20.17 13.79
C MET A 1 22.20 -20.47 13.52
N THR A 2 21.30 -19.55 13.79
CA THR A 2 19.89 -19.69 13.42
C THR A 2 19.75 -19.41 11.92
N ASN A 3 18.97 -20.21 11.20
CA ASN A 3 18.67 -19.93 9.79
C ASN A 3 17.83 -18.65 9.71
N PRO A 4 18.04 -17.79 8.69
CA PRO A 4 17.20 -16.62 8.49
C PRO A 4 15.73 -17.05 8.30
N VAL A 5 14.81 -16.25 8.85
CA VAL A 5 13.37 -16.47 8.67
C VAL A 5 13.03 -16.30 7.19
N PRO A 6 12.31 -17.25 6.57
CA PRO A 6 11.88 -17.11 5.19
C PRO A 6 10.86 -15.96 5.06
N ILE A 7 11.07 -15.11 4.05
CA ILE A 7 10.14 -14.03 3.71
C ILE A 7 9.02 -14.62 2.83
N ARG A 8 7.76 -14.45 3.27
CA ARG A 8 6.58 -14.79 2.48
C ARG A 8 6.07 -13.56 1.73
N GLU A 9 5.69 -13.71 0.48
CA GLU A 9 5.13 -12.62 -0.32
C GLU A 9 3.61 -12.58 -0.24
N TYR A 10 3.07 -11.38 -0.08
CA TYR A 10 1.64 -11.10 -0.04
C TYR A 10 1.33 -10.02 -1.08
N ALA A 11 0.71 -10.44 -2.17
CA ALA A 11 0.26 -9.58 -3.25
C ALA A 11 -1.20 -9.89 -3.54
N GLU A 12 -1.97 -8.84 -3.80
CA GLU A 12 -3.31 -8.97 -4.33
C GLU A 12 -3.29 -8.93 -5.85
N ASP A 13 -4.34 -9.47 -6.47
CA ASP A 13 -4.51 -9.44 -7.92
C ASP A 13 -4.67 -7.98 -8.38
N PHE A 14 -3.54 -7.35 -8.74
CA PHE A 14 -3.50 -6.00 -9.28
C PHE A 14 -3.03 -6.00 -10.73
N ARG A 15 -3.93 -5.57 -11.62
CA ARG A 15 -3.68 -5.46 -13.06
C ARG A 15 -3.21 -4.06 -13.42
N SER A 16 -1.97 -3.74 -13.03
CA SER A 16 -1.32 -2.45 -13.35
C SER A 16 -1.31 -2.15 -14.86
N ASP A 17 -1.32 -3.19 -15.69
CA ASP A 17 -1.37 -3.14 -17.15
C ASP A 17 -2.67 -2.55 -17.71
N GLN A 18 -3.74 -2.48 -16.91
CA GLN A 18 -5.05 -2.00 -17.32
C GLN A 18 -5.31 -0.51 -17.00
N LEU A 19 -4.41 0.13 -16.25
CA LEU A 19 -4.58 1.52 -15.83
C LEU A 19 -4.13 2.58 -16.86
N PRO A 20 -3.05 2.38 -17.64
CA PRO A 20 -2.60 3.37 -18.61
C PRO A 20 -3.69 3.80 -19.59
N GLY A 21 -3.79 5.11 -19.83
CA GLY A 21 -4.77 5.74 -20.72
C GLY A 21 -6.09 6.11 -20.03
N LEU A 22 -6.34 5.65 -18.80
CA LEU A 22 -7.53 6.08 -18.05
C LEU A 22 -7.38 7.53 -17.56
N THR A 23 -8.47 8.29 -17.66
CA THR A 23 -8.53 9.66 -17.12
C THR A 23 -9.20 9.64 -15.76
N VAL A 24 -8.47 10.02 -14.73
CA VAL A 24 -8.97 10.30 -13.39
C VAL A 24 -9.44 11.75 -13.37
N VAL A 25 -10.62 12.01 -12.80
CA VAL A 25 -11.15 13.37 -12.62
C VAL A 25 -11.27 13.78 -11.16
N GLY A 26 -11.20 12.80 -10.26
CA GLY A 26 -11.32 13.00 -8.84
C GLY A 26 -10.98 11.74 -8.07
N PHE A 27 -10.92 11.89 -6.76
CA PHE A 27 -10.78 10.77 -5.85
C PHE A 27 -11.72 10.92 -4.67
N ALA A 28 -11.94 9.83 -3.96
CA ALA A 28 -12.56 9.83 -2.66
C ALA A 28 -11.78 8.90 -1.73
N GLN A 29 -11.74 9.26 -0.45
CA GLN A 29 -11.04 8.49 0.56
C GLN A 29 -11.97 8.15 1.71
N GLU A 30 -11.94 6.88 2.11
CA GLU A 30 -12.49 6.39 3.35
C GLU A 30 -11.36 5.84 4.22
N TYR A 31 -11.67 5.36 5.42
CA TYR A 31 -10.65 4.81 6.31
C TYR A 31 -9.88 3.66 5.64
N ALA A 32 -10.58 2.67 5.08
CA ALA A 32 -9.98 1.45 4.54
C ALA A 32 -9.90 1.39 3.00
N SER A 33 -10.23 2.49 2.32
CA SER A 33 -10.25 2.51 0.86
C SER A 33 -9.96 3.89 0.28
N VAL A 34 -9.43 3.91 -0.95
CA VAL A 34 -9.30 5.08 -1.81
C VAL A 34 -9.89 4.73 -3.16
N SER A 35 -10.74 5.60 -3.69
CA SER A 35 -11.41 5.42 -4.97
C SER A 35 -11.00 6.51 -5.94
N LEU A 36 -10.58 6.15 -7.16
CA LEU A 36 -10.31 7.08 -8.26
C LEU A 36 -11.46 7.07 -9.26
N LEU A 37 -12.02 8.24 -9.55
CA LEU A 37 -13.12 8.40 -10.48
C LEU A 37 -12.62 8.47 -11.92
N THR A 38 -13.05 7.53 -12.75
CA THR A 38 -12.68 7.45 -14.17
C THR A 38 -13.93 7.50 -15.07
N PRO A 39 -14.34 8.69 -15.55
CA PRO A 39 -15.59 8.84 -16.31
C PRO A 39 -15.61 7.94 -17.55
N GLY A 40 -16.71 7.22 -17.74
CA GLY A 40 -16.88 6.28 -18.85
C GLY A 40 -16.29 4.88 -18.62
N THR A 41 -15.37 4.72 -17.68
CA THR A 41 -14.77 3.42 -17.33
C THR A 41 -15.27 2.89 -15.99
N GLY A 42 -15.63 3.77 -15.05
CA GLY A 42 -16.11 3.42 -13.72
C GLY A 42 -15.24 4.04 -12.62
N VAL A 43 -14.90 3.25 -11.61
CA VAL A 43 -14.10 3.67 -10.45
C VAL A 43 -13.03 2.64 -10.18
N ILE A 44 -11.79 3.09 -9.95
CA ILE A 44 -10.71 2.23 -9.47
C ILE A 44 -10.69 2.32 -7.95
N VAL A 45 -11.00 1.22 -7.26
CA VAL A 45 -11.03 1.16 -5.80
C VAL A 45 -9.81 0.42 -5.30
N PHE A 46 -9.02 1.09 -4.47
CA PHE A 46 -7.89 0.55 -3.72
C PHE A 46 -8.34 0.28 -2.28
N ALA A 47 -8.08 -0.92 -1.77
CA ALA A 47 -8.45 -1.31 -0.41
C ALA A 47 -7.36 -2.17 0.23
N ALA A 48 -7.21 -2.07 1.55
CA ALA A 48 -6.33 -2.95 2.31
C ALA A 48 -7.05 -4.28 2.64
N VAL A 49 -6.39 -5.41 2.35
CA VAL A 49 -6.90 -6.76 2.65
C VAL A 49 -6.05 -7.38 3.75
N GLU A 50 -6.68 -7.98 4.77
CA GLU A 50 -5.95 -8.63 5.86
C GLU A 50 -5.46 -10.03 5.45
N HIS A 51 -4.20 -10.32 5.76
CA HIS A 51 -3.63 -11.66 5.68
C HIS A 51 -2.91 -12.04 6.96
N SER A 52 -3.05 -13.31 7.37
CA SER A 52 -2.22 -13.88 8.43
C SER A 52 -0.86 -14.30 7.86
N ALA A 53 0.19 -13.57 8.23
CA ALA A 53 1.58 -13.84 7.89
C ALA A 53 2.27 -14.81 8.87
N GLY A 54 1.66 -15.05 10.01
CA GLY A 54 2.15 -15.98 11.03
C GLY A 54 1.31 -15.89 12.30
N HIS A 55 1.80 -16.53 13.36
CA HIS A 55 1.14 -16.46 14.66
C HIS A 55 1.20 -15.02 15.19
N TRP A 56 0.03 -14.37 15.27
CA TRP A 56 -0.13 -12.97 15.69
C TRP A 56 0.61 -11.95 14.81
N PHE A 57 0.85 -12.32 13.55
CA PHE A 57 1.40 -11.42 12.55
C PHE A 57 0.41 -11.28 11.41
N GLU A 58 -0.16 -10.09 11.29
CA GLU A 58 -1.10 -9.71 10.23
C GLU A 58 -0.43 -8.68 9.33
N VAL A 59 -0.67 -8.80 8.03
CA VAL A 59 -0.20 -7.85 7.01
C VAL A 59 -1.35 -7.43 6.12
N PHE A 60 -1.19 -6.26 5.49
CA PHE A 60 -2.27 -5.57 4.80
C PHE A 60 -1.88 -5.15 3.38
N PRO A 61 -1.75 -6.09 2.42
CA PRO A 61 -1.55 -5.73 1.02
C PRO A 61 -2.69 -4.88 0.46
N ILE A 62 -2.35 -4.04 -0.52
CA ILE A 62 -3.32 -3.24 -1.27
C ILE A 62 -3.86 -4.08 -2.43
N GLN A 63 -5.17 -4.23 -2.47
CA GLN A 63 -5.92 -4.69 -3.63
C GLN A 63 -6.38 -3.49 -4.44
N ALA A 64 -6.43 -3.61 -5.78
CA ALA A 64 -7.18 -2.69 -6.60
C ALA A 64 -8.22 -3.42 -7.46
N SER A 65 -9.40 -2.84 -7.58
CA SER A 65 -10.50 -3.39 -8.37
C SER A 65 -11.18 -2.29 -9.17
N VAL A 66 -11.70 -2.62 -10.35
CA VAL A 66 -12.53 -1.71 -11.14
C VAL A 66 -14.00 -2.00 -10.83
N GLN A 67 -14.75 -0.96 -10.47
CA GLN A 67 -16.17 -1.02 -10.15
C GLN A 67 -16.95 -0.10 -11.09
N SER A 68 -18.26 -0.36 -11.28
CA SER A 68 -19.10 0.42 -12.19
C SER A 68 -19.39 1.83 -11.70
N SER A 69 -19.40 2.06 -10.39
CA SER A 69 -19.74 3.33 -9.77
C SER A 69 -19.16 3.44 -8.36
N LEU A 70 -19.09 4.66 -7.83
CA LEU A 70 -18.85 4.88 -6.41
C LEU A 70 -20.06 4.39 -5.60
N ALA A 71 -19.84 4.08 -4.33
CA ALA A 71 -20.94 3.93 -3.39
C ALA A 71 -21.66 5.28 -3.19
N ASP A 72 -22.97 5.21 -2.95
CA ASP A 72 -23.79 6.39 -2.75
C ASP A 72 -23.31 7.23 -1.56
N GLY A 73 -23.31 8.55 -1.73
CA GLY A 73 -22.98 9.51 -0.65
C GLY A 73 -21.49 9.80 -0.46
N ILE A 74 -20.60 9.17 -1.25
CA ILE A 74 -19.17 9.49 -1.23
C ILE A 74 -18.92 10.85 -1.90
N VAL A 75 -18.28 11.77 -1.18
CA VAL A 75 -17.86 13.07 -1.70
C VAL A 75 -16.47 12.93 -2.32
N SER A 76 -16.34 13.40 -3.56
CA SER A 76 -15.08 13.36 -4.29
C SER A 76 -14.37 14.71 -4.31
N GLU A 77 -13.06 14.68 -4.20
CA GLU A 77 -12.17 15.81 -4.45
C GLU A 77 -11.64 15.79 -5.89
N PRO A 78 -11.41 16.95 -6.53
CA PRO A 78 -10.94 17.02 -7.91
C PRO A 78 -9.48 16.59 -8.03
N LEU A 79 -9.19 15.75 -9.03
CA LEU A 79 -7.85 15.26 -9.37
C LEU A 79 -7.79 14.92 -10.86
N PRO A 80 -7.75 15.91 -11.74
CA PRO A 80 -7.66 15.68 -13.18
C PRO A 80 -6.25 15.17 -13.52
N MET A 81 -6.14 13.91 -13.95
CA MET A 81 -4.91 13.35 -14.50
C MET A 81 -5.21 12.21 -15.47
N THR A 82 -4.38 12.04 -16.50
CA THR A 82 -4.41 10.84 -17.34
C THR A 82 -3.26 9.92 -16.95
N ILE A 83 -3.58 8.67 -16.60
CA ILE A 83 -2.59 7.69 -16.15
C ILE A 83 -1.67 7.31 -17.31
N ALA A 84 -0.37 7.52 -17.15
CA ALA A 84 0.66 7.07 -18.07
C ALA A 84 1.19 5.68 -17.69
N SER A 85 1.43 5.45 -16.40
CA SER A 85 1.87 4.16 -15.88
C SER A 85 1.45 3.98 -14.41
N ALA A 86 1.49 2.74 -13.95
CA ALA A 86 1.31 2.39 -12.56
C ALA A 86 2.36 1.36 -12.15
N GLN A 87 2.89 1.51 -10.94
CA GLN A 87 3.93 0.67 -10.38
C GLN A 87 3.49 0.14 -9.01
N MET A 88 3.65 -1.17 -8.81
CA MET A 88 3.47 -1.80 -7.50
C MET A 88 4.63 -1.45 -6.56
N LEU A 89 4.29 -1.05 -5.35
CA LEU A 89 5.23 -0.72 -4.29
C LEU A 89 5.23 -1.81 -3.23
N TRP A 90 6.42 -2.31 -2.93
CA TRP A 90 6.64 -3.41 -1.99
C TRP A 90 7.32 -2.89 -0.73
N ARG A 91 6.99 -3.49 0.42
CA ARG A 91 7.75 -3.27 1.65
C ARG A 91 7.89 -4.57 2.43
N VAL A 92 8.98 -4.68 3.18
CA VAL A 92 9.19 -5.81 4.10
C VAL A 92 8.68 -5.42 5.48
N GLU A 93 7.90 -6.32 6.10
CA GLU A 93 7.38 -6.23 7.45
C GLU A 93 7.84 -7.44 8.25
N TRP A 94 8.05 -7.28 9.55
CA TRP A 94 8.52 -8.36 10.41
C TRP A 94 8.07 -8.16 11.86
N ILE A 95 8.06 -9.24 12.63
CA ILE A 95 7.80 -9.21 14.07
C ILE A 95 8.91 -9.88 14.87
N GLU A 96 9.11 -9.41 16.09
CA GLU A 96 10.02 -9.97 17.10
C GLU A 96 9.28 -10.28 18.40
N GLU A 97 9.74 -11.32 19.12
CA GLU A 97 9.30 -11.60 20.50
C GLU A 97 10.14 -10.81 21.52
N GLY A 98 9.52 -10.43 22.64
CA GLY A 98 10.24 -9.88 23.79
C GLY A 98 10.60 -8.41 23.65
N ALA A 99 9.74 -7.64 22.99
CA ALA A 99 9.97 -6.23 22.72
C ALA A 99 10.28 -5.42 23.98
N THR A 100 11.34 -4.60 23.90
CA THR A 100 11.69 -3.58 24.88
C THR A 100 11.37 -2.20 24.29
N GLY A 101 10.09 -1.94 23.99
CA GLY A 101 9.65 -0.70 23.34
C GLY A 101 8.13 -0.58 23.20
N PRO A 102 7.61 0.53 22.63
CA PRO A 102 6.19 0.69 22.37
C PRO A 102 5.67 -0.43 21.45
N THR A 103 4.62 -1.12 21.87
CA THR A 103 3.97 -2.18 21.09
C THR A 103 2.90 -1.62 20.17
N LEU A 104 2.71 -2.25 19.00
CA LEU A 104 1.48 -2.12 18.24
C LEU A 104 0.51 -3.21 18.72
N GLY A 105 -0.63 -2.82 19.28
CA GLY A 105 -1.67 -3.74 19.78
C GLY A 105 -1.62 -4.07 21.28
N SER A 106 -2.64 -4.80 21.74
CA SER A 106 -2.98 -5.00 23.17
C SER A 106 -2.42 -6.30 23.79
N ASN A 107 -1.41 -6.94 23.19
CA ASN A 107 -0.97 -8.29 23.59
C ASN A 107 -0.05 -8.26 24.84
N PRO A 108 -0.33 -9.07 25.90
CA PRO A 108 0.50 -9.18 27.10
C PRO A 108 1.88 -9.86 26.90
N LYS A 109 2.17 -10.42 25.72
CA LYS A 109 3.54 -10.74 25.30
C LYS A 109 4.00 -9.63 24.35
N THR A 110 4.89 -8.76 24.82
CA THR A 110 5.42 -7.61 24.08
C THR A 110 5.99 -8.08 22.74
N GLN A 111 5.30 -7.79 21.64
CA GLN A 111 5.78 -8.03 20.28
C GLN A 111 6.10 -6.68 19.64
N TYR A 112 7.25 -6.59 18.98
CA TYR A 112 7.63 -5.43 18.19
C TYR A 112 7.40 -5.77 16.73
N ALA A 113 6.70 -4.89 16.02
CA ALA A 113 6.57 -4.97 14.57
C ALA A 113 7.44 -3.88 13.94
N GLY A 114 8.21 -4.27 12.94
CA GLY A 114 9.10 -3.38 12.22
C GLY A 114 8.92 -3.49 10.71
N ARG A 115 9.56 -2.56 10.00
CA ARG A 115 9.59 -2.51 8.54
C ARG A 115 11.00 -2.29 8.04
N GLY A 116 11.27 -2.71 6.81
CA GLY A 116 12.59 -2.62 6.19
C GLY A 116 13.45 -3.86 6.48
N PRO A 117 14.77 -3.71 6.64
CA PRO A 117 15.68 -4.84 6.82
C PRO A 117 15.24 -5.77 7.96
N VAL A 118 15.15 -7.08 7.68
CA VAL A 118 14.72 -8.08 8.66
C VAL A 118 15.87 -8.35 9.64
N PRO A 119 15.67 -8.16 10.95
CA PRO A 119 16.68 -8.42 11.95
C PRO A 119 16.81 -9.92 12.24
N ILE A 120 17.97 -10.33 12.78
CA ILE A 120 18.31 -11.74 12.99
C ILE A 120 17.40 -12.45 14.01
N ASN A 121 16.78 -11.68 14.90
CA ASN A 121 15.87 -12.13 15.94
C ASN A 121 14.39 -12.01 15.55
N ALA A 122 14.08 -11.60 14.31
CA ALA A 122 12.72 -11.68 13.79
C ALA A 122 12.21 -13.11 13.91
N VAL A 123 10.96 -13.26 14.34
CA VAL A 123 10.27 -14.56 14.45
C VAL A 123 9.37 -14.83 13.25
N SER A 124 8.97 -13.78 12.52
CA SER A 124 8.28 -13.88 11.23
C SER A 124 8.60 -12.65 10.37
N SER A 125 8.51 -12.82 9.05
CA SER A 125 8.73 -11.75 8.07
C SER A 125 7.87 -11.95 6.82
N ALA A 126 7.43 -10.85 6.23
CA ALA A 126 6.58 -10.81 5.06
C ALA A 126 7.01 -9.68 4.13
N ARG A 127 6.85 -9.87 2.82
CA ARG A 127 7.02 -8.85 1.80
C ARG A 127 5.65 -8.56 1.19
N VAL A 128 5.20 -7.32 1.32
CA VAL A 128 3.80 -6.94 1.12
C VAL A 128 3.73 -5.94 -0.03
N MET A 129 2.85 -6.19 -1.01
CA MET A 129 2.49 -5.19 -2.03
C MET A 129 1.58 -4.16 -1.36
N ALA A 130 2.20 -3.16 -0.75
CA ALA A 130 1.57 -2.26 0.21
C ALA A 130 1.15 -0.93 -0.41
N GLY A 131 1.39 -0.71 -1.71
CA GLY A 131 0.96 0.50 -2.39
C GLY A 131 1.13 0.46 -3.90
N VAL A 132 0.59 1.49 -4.54
CA VAL A 132 0.66 1.71 -5.98
C VAL A 132 1.08 3.15 -6.24
N LEU A 133 2.15 3.34 -6.99
CA LEU A 133 2.57 4.63 -7.52
C LEU A 133 2.03 4.78 -8.93
N ILE A 134 1.22 5.81 -9.16
CA ILE A 134 0.60 6.14 -10.43
C ILE A 134 1.29 7.38 -10.98
N HIS A 135 1.77 7.30 -12.22
CA HIS A 135 2.34 8.42 -12.95
C HIS A 135 1.32 8.98 -13.93
N GLY A 136 1.14 10.30 -13.91
CA GLY A 136 0.35 11.03 -14.89
C GLY A 136 1.14 11.35 -16.15
N SER A 137 0.43 11.53 -17.26
CA SER A 137 1.01 11.87 -18.56
C SER A 137 1.67 13.26 -18.63
N GLN A 138 1.42 14.14 -17.66
CA GLN A 138 2.00 15.48 -17.58
C GLN A 138 3.03 15.59 -16.43
N GLY A 139 3.50 14.46 -15.89
CA GLY A 139 4.47 14.40 -14.81
C GLY A 139 3.86 14.41 -13.41
N GLU A 140 2.53 14.34 -13.29
CA GLU A 140 1.85 14.16 -12.01
C GLU A 140 2.23 12.83 -11.37
N ARG A 141 2.22 12.77 -10.04
CA ARG A 141 2.42 11.53 -9.29
C ARG A 141 1.33 11.41 -8.24
N LEU A 142 0.83 10.20 -8.09
CA LEU A 142 -0.19 9.84 -7.12
C LEU A 142 0.25 8.54 -6.45
N LEU A 143 0.23 8.47 -5.13
CA LEU A 143 0.54 7.25 -4.40
C LEU A 143 -0.66 6.85 -3.55
N VAL A 144 -1.09 5.61 -3.68
CA VAL A 144 -2.11 5.00 -2.81
C VAL A 144 -1.47 3.84 -2.06
N ALA A 145 -1.58 3.81 -0.73
CA ALA A 145 -0.88 2.82 0.08
C ALA A 145 -1.59 2.46 1.37
N SER A 146 -1.30 1.26 1.87
CA SER A 146 -1.64 0.86 3.23
C SER A 146 -0.80 1.69 4.22
N SER A 147 -1.47 2.25 5.22
CA SER A 147 -0.88 3.18 6.17
C SER A 147 0.22 2.53 6.99
N ASN A 148 1.24 3.32 7.28
CA ASN A 148 2.27 2.93 8.23
C ASN A 148 1.82 3.07 9.69
N ALA A 149 0.77 3.85 9.95
CA ALA A 149 0.37 4.31 11.28
C ALA A 149 -0.81 3.53 11.89
N ALA A 150 -1.64 2.90 11.06
CA ALA A 150 -2.84 2.20 11.53
C ALA A 150 -3.20 0.98 10.66
N PRO A 151 -3.68 -0.13 11.25
CA PRO A 151 -4.22 -1.27 10.51
C PRO A 151 -5.39 -0.85 9.62
N PHE A 152 -5.51 -1.51 8.46
CA PHE A 152 -6.51 -1.27 7.40
C PHE A 152 -6.54 0.12 6.78
N LYS A 153 -5.91 1.13 7.39
CA LYS A 153 -6.01 2.49 6.89
C LYS A 153 -5.36 2.58 5.51
N VAL A 154 -6.05 3.16 4.53
CA VAL A 154 -5.48 3.47 3.22
C VAL A 154 -5.25 4.96 3.12
N GLU A 155 -4.06 5.33 2.66
CA GLU A 155 -3.59 6.70 2.51
C GLU A 155 -3.37 7.01 1.03
N ILE A 156 -3.64 8.26 0.68
CA ILE A 156 -3.40 8.83 -0.65
C ILE A 156 -2.47 10.03 -0.49
N ALA A 157 -1.45 10.11 -1.33
CA ALA A 157 -0.58 11.28 -1.45
C ALA A 157 -0.60 11.79 -2.88
N ILE A 158 -0.78 13.10 -3.02
CA ILE A 158 -0.96 13.78 -4.30
C ILE A 158 0.10 14.86 -4.49
N SER A 159 0.50 15.56 -3.42
CA SER A 159 1.60 16.51 -3.51
C SER A 159 2.94 15.78 -3.72
N PRO A 160 3.88 16.36 -4.50
CA PRO A 160 5.19 15.76 -4.70
C PRO A 160 5.90 15.41 -3.38
N GLU A 161 5.83 16.30 -2.39
CA GLU A 161 6.46 16.12 -1.09
C GLU A 161 5.85 14.97 -0.28
N GLU A 162 4.52 14.84 -0.26
CA GLU A 162 3.86 13.71 0.42
C GLU A 162 4.15 12.40 -0.29
N VAL A 163 4.17 12.39 -1.62
CA VAL A 163 4.53 11.20 -2.41
C VAL A 163 5.95 10.76 -2.08
N ASP A 164 6.92 11.68 -2.11
CA ASP A 164 8.32 11.38 -1.81
C ASP A 164 8.49 10.91 -0.35
N GLN A 165 7.76 11.52 0.59
CA GLN A 165 7.79 11.13 2.00
C GLN A 165 7.20 9.73 2.23
N MET A 166 6.12 9.37 1.53
CA MET A 166 5.53 8.03 1.61
C MET A 166 6.42 6.97 0.95
N LEU A 167 7.10 7.30 -0.14
CA LEU A 167 7.99 6.38 -0.87
C LEU A 167 9.16 5.86 -0.01
N ILE A 168 9.61 6.61 0.99
CA ILE A 168 10.67 6.17 1.92
C ILE A 168 10.31 4.86 2.65
N GLY A 169 9.02 4.58 2.84
CA GLY A 169 8.54 3.36 3.51
C GLY A 169 8.57 2.10 2.65
N PHE A 170 8.97 2.20 1.37
CA PHE A 170 8.95 1.11 0.41
C PHE A 170 10.37 0.69 0.01
N GLU A 171 10.49 -0.52 -0.51
CA GLU A 171 11.72 -1.00 -1.14
C GLU A 171 12.15 -0.04 -2.23
N SER A 172 13.46 0.23 -2.28
CA SER A 172 14.03 1.10 -3.29
C SER A 172 13.65 0.58 -4.67
N ILE A 173 12.94 1.41 -5.41
CA ILE A 173 12.70 1.21 -6.83
C ILE A 173 14.08 1.31 -7.47
N GLU A 174 14.75 0.19 -7.72
CA GLU A 174 15.82 0.22 -8.71
C GLU A 174 15.17 0.72 -9.99
N ALA A 175 15.50 1.97 -10.35
CA ALA A 175 15.01 2.59 -11.56
C ALA A 175 15.38 1.65 -12.70
N ALA A 176 14.38 0.94 -13.23
CA ALA A 176 14.49 0.29 -14.52
C ALA A 176 14.77 1.42 -15.50
N THR A 177 16.05 1.59 -15.79
CA THR A 177 16.55 2.63 -16.67
C THR A 177 15.94 2.33 -18.04
N ILE A 178 15.10 3.23 -18.52
CA ILE A 178 14.54 3.20 -19.88
C ILE A 178 15.67 3.45 -20.88
#